data_AF-A0A6V7X2G4-F1
#
_entry.id   AF-A0A6V7X2G4-F1
#
_cell.length_a   1.000
_cell.length_b   1.000
_cell.length_c   1.000
_cell.angle_alpha   90.00
_cell.angle_beta   90.00
_cell.angle_gamma   90.00
#
_symmetry.space_group_name_H-M   'P 1'
#
loop_
_entity.id
_entity.type
_entity.pdbx_description
1 polymer ?
#
loop_
_entity_poly.entity_id
_entity_poly.type
_entity_poly.pdbx_seq_one_letter_code
_entity_poly.pdbx_strand_id
1 'polypeptide(L)'
;MVLLIDEIARILKCSVNSLRYQLIHPSNRDKILKQLKGKKLKTTYLDNNGMSKTLFFDDLSRNGANSILAYGRLSSPFNINVAAHFYARHRIRLNHPYHLCVVQKNTHEDRYYPLELLELVEEEPLSGWMANIFIDKTTQSTSEQSERDFDVTTPVPLSDYDDNLCYGGRKFS
;
A
#
# COMPACT_ATOMS: atom_id res chain seq x y z
N MET A 1 -6.97 -6.82 -14.29
CA MET A 1 -7.23 -5.40 -13.94
C MET A 1 -8.63 -5.30 -13.39
N VAL A 2 -8.79 -4.98 -12.11
CA VAL A 2 -10.09 -4.95 -11.42
C VAL A 2 -10.36 -3.53 -10.93
N LEU A 3 -11.41 -2.89 -11.45
CA LEU A 3 -11.84 -1.59 -10.96
C LEU A 3 -12.40 -1.73 -9.54
N LEU A 4 -12.03 -0.80 -8.67
CA LEU A 4 -12.46 -0.81 -7.27
C LEU A 4 -13.99 -0.74 -7.15
N ILE A 5 -14.64 0.03 -8.02
CA ILE A 5 -16.10 0.18 -8.04
C ILE A 5 -16.80 -1.17 -8.31
N ASP A 6 -16.28 -1.98 -9.23
CA ASP A 6 -16.85 -3.28 -9.58
C ASP A 6 -16.60 -4.31 -8.48
N GLU A 7 -15.41 -4.27 -7.86
CA GLU A 7 -15.09 -5.13 -6.73
C GLU A 7 -16.02 -4.87 -5.53
N ILE A 8 -16.27 -3.60 -5.21
CA ILE A 8 -17.20 -3.25 -4.13
C ILE A 8 -18.62 -3.72 -4.47
N ALA A 9 -19.06 -3.56 -5.72
CA ALA A 9 -20.36 -4.06 -6.18
C ALA A 9 -20.47 -5.58 -6.02
N ARG A 10 -19.40 -6.31 -6.34
CA ARG A 10 -19.29 -7.77 -6.16
C ARG A 10 -19.38 -8.19 -4.69
N ILE A 11 -18.66 -7.51 -3.78
CA ILE A 11 -18.68 -7.80 -2.33
C ILE A 11 -20.06 -7.57 -1.72
N LEU A 12 -20.75 -6.52 -2.16
CA LEU A 12 -22.09 -6.17 -1.70
C LEU A 12 -23.20 -6.89 -2.46
N LYS A 13 -22.85 -7.67 -3.49
CA LYS A 13 -23.80 -8.38 -4.38
C LYS A 13 -24.87 -7.44 -4.94
N CYS A 14 -24.44 -6.27 -5.42
CA CYS A 14 -25.33 -5.26 -5.97
C CYS A 14 -24.82 -4.73 -7.31
N SER A 15 -25.63 -3.91 -7.99
CA SER A 15 -25.19 -3.22 -9.21
C SER A 15 -24.38 -1.97 -8.86
N VAL A 16 -23.48 -1.56 -9.76
CA VAL A 16 -22.71 -0.31 -9.62
C VAL A 16 -23.64 0.88 -9.37
N ASN A 17 -24.75 1.00 -10.10
CA ASN A 17 -25.72 2.10 -9.94
C ASN A 17 -26.34 2.17 -8.53
N SER A 18 -26.46 1.03 -7.84
CA SER A 18 -27.03 0.95 -6.50
C SER A 18 -26.00 1.13 -5.37
N LEU A 19 -24.71 1.21 -5.69
CA LEU A 19 -23.62 1.27 -4.70
C LEU A 19 -23.77 2.43 -3.73
N ARG A 20 -24.19 3.60 -4.22
CA ARG A 20 -24.44 4.77 -3.37
C ARG A 20 -25.30 4.42 -2.16
N TYR A 21 -26.46 3.83 -2.42
CA TYR A 21 -27.44 3.51 -1.37
C TYR A 21 -26.92 2.41 -0.45
N GLN A 22 -26.22 1.43 -1.01
CA GLN A 22 -25.66 0.33 -0.23
C GLN A 22 -24.53 0.79 0.70
N LEU A 23 -23.65 1.68 0.24
CA LEU A 23 -22.51 2.18 1.01
C LEU A 23 -22.89 3.23 2.07
N ILE A 24 -24.06 3.86 1.95
CA ILE A 24 -24.60 4.73 3.02
C ILE A 24 -24.94 3.91 4.27
N HIS A 25 -25.32 2.63 4.11
CA HIS A 25 -25.63 1.77 5.24
C HIS A 25 -24.36 1.44 6.05
N PRO A 26 -24.29 1.76 7.35
CA PRO A 26 -23.07 1.59 8.16
C PRO A 26 -22.50 0.16 8.11
N SER A 27 -23.35 -0.86 8.22
CA SER A 27 -22.88 -2.27 8.20
C SER A 27 -22.22 -2.67 6.88
N ASN A 28 -22.69 -2.14 5.74
CA ASN A 28 -22.09 -2.41 4.43
C ASN A 28 -20.77 -1.67 4.27
N ARG A 29 -20.73 -0.41 4.72
CA ARG A 29 -19.49 0.38 4.77
C ARG A 29 -18.44 -0.34 5.60
N ASP A 30 -18.78 -0.79 6.80
CA ASP A 30 -17.86 -1.51 7.68
C ASP A 30 -17.39 -2.84 7.06
N LYS A 31 -18.27 -3.57 6.36
CA LYS A 31 -17.91 -4.78 5.62
C LYS A 31 -16.84 -4.48 4.56
N ILE A 32 -16.99 -3.40 3.80
CA ILE A 32 -16.03 -2.97 2.79
C ILE A 32 -14.71 -2.54 3.42
N LEU A 33 -14.77 -1.73 4.47
CA LEU A 33 -13.58 -1.31 5.22
C LEU A 33 -12.81 -2.54 5.74
N LYS A 34 -13.49 -3.52 6.34
CA LYS A 34 -12.82 -4.74 6.83
C LYS A 34 -12.14 -5.56 5.73
N GLN A 35 -12.69 -5.59 4.52
CA GLN A 35 -12.16 -6.43 3.44
C GLN A 35 -11.10 -5.73 2.56
N LEU A 36 -11.20 -4.42 2.39
CA LEU A 36 -10.35 -3.67 1.47
C LEU A 36 -9.29 -2.83 2.18
N LYS A 37 -9.41 -2.58 3.50
CA LYS A 37 -8.42 -1.80 4.24
C LYS A 37 -7.01 -2.39 4.11
N GLY A 38 -6.06 -1.52 3.80
CA GLY A 38 -4.66 -1.89 3.56
C GLY A 38 -4.36 -2.38 2.14
N LYS A 39 -5.37 -2.64 1.29
CA LYS A 39 -5.11 -3.04 -0.10
C LYS A 39 -4.52 -1.89 -0.90
N LYS A 40 -3.57 -2.22 -1.77
CA LYS A 40 -2.94 -1.26 -2.67
C LYS A 40 -3.87 -0.95 -3.84
N LEU A 41 -4.01 0.33 -4.13
CA LEU A 41 -4.79 0.87 -5.22
C LEU A 41 -3.88 1.65 -6.16
N LYS A 42 -4.27 1.70 -7.42
CA LYS A 42 -3.66 2.52 -8.46
C LYS A 42 -4.72 3.39 -9.11
N THR A 43 -4.37 4.63 -9.38
CA THR A 43 -5.24 5.54 -10.15
C THR A 43 -5.21 5.16 -11.63
N THR A 44 -6.37 5.22 -12.28
CA THR A 44 -6.53 4.90 -13.71
C THR A 44 -6.15 6.06 -14.63
N TYR A 45 -5.93 7.25 -14.05
CA TYR A 45 -5.53 8.46 -14.75
C TYR A 45 -4.08 8.83 -14.41
N LEU A 46 -3.46 9.63 -15.27
CA LEU A 46 -2.13 10.18 -15.04
C LEU A 46 -2.24 11.54 -14.36
N ASP A 47 -1.42 11.77 -13.33
CA ASP A 47 -1.27 13.11 -12.74
C ASP A 47 -0.48 14.02 -13.68
N ASN A 48 -0.30 15.29 -13.31
CA ASN A 48 0.42 16.30 -14.09
C ASN A 48 1.87 15.87 -14.44
N ASN A 49 2.45 14.95 -13.67
CA ASN A 49 3.78 14.41 -13.90
C ASN A 49 3.79 13.21 -14.87
N GLY A 50 2.64 12.88 -15.49
CA GLY A 50 2.50 11.74 -16.40
C GLY A 50 2.54 10.37 -15.70
N MET A 51 2.48 10.34 -14.36
CA MET A 51 2.54 9.10 -13.59
C MET A 51 1.19 8.76 -12.96
N SER A 52 0.83 7.48 -12.97
CA SER A 52 -0.27 6.94 -12.19
C SER A 52 0.14 6.86 -10.72
N LYS A 53 -0.68 7.44 -9.85
CA LYS A 53 -0.46 7.43 -8.40
C LYS A 53 -0.92 6.11 -7.78
N THR A 54 -0.14 5.59 -6.83
CA THR A 54 -0.54 4.49 -5.96
C THR A 54 -0.91 4.99 -4.58
N LEU A 55 -1.89 4.35 -3.95
CA LEU A 55 -2.34 4.65 -2.59
C LEU A 55 -2.83 3.36 -1.91
N PHE A 56 -3.09 3.42 -0.62
CA PHE A 56 -3.73 2.33 0.11
C PHE A 56 -5.17 2.69 0.43
N PHE A 57 -6.05 1.70 0.35
CA PHE A 57 -7.43 1.85 0.80
C PHE A 57 -7.44 1.93 2.33
N ASP A 58 -7.89 3.05 2.90
CA ASP A 58 -7.97 3.23 4.37
C ASP A 58 -9.41 3.51 4.81
N ASP A 59 -10.03 4.54 4.24
CA ASP A 59 -11.38 4.97 4.62
C ASP A 59 -12.20 5.41 3.38
N LEU A 60 -13.52 5.52 3.56
CA LEU A 60 -14.46 6.02 2.57
C LEU A 60 -15.07 7.32 3.04
N SER A 61 -15.33 8.25 2.12
CA SER A 61 -16.01 9.50 2.43
C SER A 61 -17.46 9.25 2.86
N ARG A 62 -18.10 10.23 3.48
CA ARG A 62 -19.54 10.15 3.83
C ARG A 62 -20.45 10.62 2.70
N ASN A 63 -19.91 11.47 1.83
CA ASN A 63 -20.64 12.10 0.72
C ASN A 63 -20.07 11.68 -0.62
N GLY A 64 -20.81 11.94 -1.70
CA GLY A 64 -20.33 11.69 -3.06
C GLY A 64 -19.35 12.74 -3.58
N ALA A 65 -18.61 12.41 -4.65
CA ALA A 65 -17.66 13.32 -5.30
C ALA A 65 -18.27 14.65 -5.77
N ASN A 66 -19.57 14.67 -6.08
CA ASN A 66 -20.32 15.86 -6.46
C ASN A 66 -20.54 16.85 -5.30
N SER A 67 -20.47 16.40 -4.06
CA SER A 67 -20.76 17.20 -2.87
C SER A 67 -19.53 17.49 -2.01
N ILE A 68 -18.46 16.70 -2.15
CA ILE A 68 -17.20 16.93 -1.43
C ILE A 68 -16.42 18.05 -2.10
N LEU A 69 -15.96 19.03 -1.32
CA LEU A 69 -15.08 20.09 -1.79
C LEU A 69 -13.65 19.56 -1.93
N ALA A 70 -13.08 19.65 -3.13
CA ALA A 70 -11.65 19.38 -3.36
C ALA A 70 -10.78 20.56 -2.91
N TYR A 71 -11.30 21.78 -3.09
CA TYR A 71 -10.71 23.02 -2.59
C TYR A 71 -11.78 23.82 -1.86
N GLY A 72 -11.68 23.84 -0.53
CA GLY A 72 -12.61 24.58 0.35
C GLY A 72 -12.05 25.91 0.88
N ARG A 73 -10.92 26.39 0.33
CA ARG A 73 -10.22 27.61 0.79
C ARG A 73 -10.10 28.70 -0.26
N LEU A 74 -10.73 28.53 -1.42
CA LEU A 74 -10.80 29.59 -2.42
C LEU A 74 -11.89 30.59 -2.00
N SER A 75 -11.75 31.86 -2.39
CA SER A 75 -12.80 32.84 -2.16
C SER A 75 -14.09 32.37 -2.84
N SER A 76 -15.23 32.53 -2.18
CA SER A 76 -16.53 32.30 -2.82
C SER A 76 -16.63 33.15 -4.10
N PRO A 77 -17.12 32.61 -5.24
CA PRO A 77 -17.83 31.34 -5.41
C PRO A 77 -16.94 30.17 -5.89
N PHE A 78 -15.62 30.27 -5.83
CA PHE A 78 -14.69 29.34 -6.48
C PHE A 78 -14.49 28.01 -5.75
N ASN A 79 -15.43 27.60 -4.90
CA ASN A 79 -15.37 26.29 -4.25
C ASN A 79 -15.64 25.19 -5.27
N ILE A 80 -14.63 24.38 -5.55
CA ILE A 80 -14.69 23.32 -6.57
C ILE A 80 -14.91 21.97 -5.87
N ASN A 81 -15.96 21.25 -6.26
CA ASN A 81 -16.19 19.89 -5.79
C ASN A 81 -15.24 18.89 -6.49
N VAL A 82 -15.08 17.68 -5.92
CA VAL A 82 -14.17 16.65 -6.45
C VAL A 82 -14.51 16.30 -7.90
N ALA A 83 -15.78 16.13 -8.24
CA ALA A 83 -16.19 15.83 -9.62
C ALA A 83 -15.77 16.93 -10.61
N ALA A 84 -15.99 18.19 -10.26
CA ALA A 84 -15.61 19.36 -11.06
C ALA A 84 -14.09 19.52 -11.13
N HIS A 85 -13.36 19.18 -10.06
CA HIS A 85 -11.90 19.18 -10.05
C HIS A 85 -11.35 18.21 -11.11
N PHE A 86 -11.85 16.98 -11.14
CA PHE A 86 -11.43 15.98 -12.12
C PHE A 86 -11.77 16.39 -13.56
N TYR A 87 -12.92 17.02 -13.76
CA TYR A 87 -13.28 17.54 -15.07
C TYR A 87 -12.38 18.71 -15.51
N ALA A 88 -12.13 19.68 -14.63
CA ALA A 88 -11.34 20.87 -14.95
C ALA A 88 -9.86 20.53 -15.17
N ARG A 89 -9.28 19.71 -14.29
CA ARG A 89 -7.85 19.40 -14.28
C ARG A 89 -7.46 18.26 -15.21
N HIS A 90 -8.21 17.16 -15.17
CA HIS A 90 -7.86 15.93 -15.90
C HIS A 90 -8.69 15.74 -17.17
N ARG A 91 -9.69 16.60 -17.43
CA ARG A 91 -10.67 16.42 -18.52
C ARG A 91 -11.45 15.11 -18.42
N ILE A 92 -11.61 14.60 -17.19
CA ILE A 92 -12.33 13.37 -16.91
C ILE A 92 -13.72 13.73 -16.39
N ARG A 93 -14.75 13.32 -17.13
CA ARG A 93 -16.13 13.40 -16.66
C ARG A 93 -16.46 12.11 -15.90
N LEU A 94 -16.80 12.26 -14.63
CA LEU A 94 -17.19 11.11 -13.82
C LEU A 94 -18.55 10.57 -14.29
N ASN A 95 -18.66 9.23 -14.41
CA ASN A 95 -19.91 8.56 -14.74
C ASN A 95 -20.82 8.44 -13.51
N HIS A 96 -20.22 8.22 -12.33
CA HIS A 96 -20.93 8.07 -11.07
C HIS A 96 -20.48 9.11 -10.04
N PRO A 97 -20.71 10.42 -10.28
CA PRO A 97 -20.24 11.48 -9.39
C PRO A 97 -20.90 11.47 -8.01
N TYR A 98 -22.01 10.73 -7.84
CA TYR A 98 -22.72 10.59 -6.57
C TYR A 98 -22.18 9.48 -5.67
N HIS A 99 -21.24 8.68 -6.16
CA HIS A 99 -20.58 7.65 -5.35
C HIS A 99 -19.59 8.28 -4.38
N LEU A 100 -19.44 7.60 -3.24
CA LEU A 100 -18.43 7.92 -2.23
C LEU A 100 -17.03 7.87 -2.86
N CYS A 101 -16.05 8.45 -2.17
CA CYS A 101 -14.65 8.48 -2.55
C CYS A 101 -13.80 7.70 -1.54
N VAL A 102 -12.68 7.14 -1.97
CA VAL A 102 -11.62 6.71 -1.04
C VAL A 102 -10.97 7.96 -0.45
N VAL A 103 -10.75 7.95 0.87
CA VAL A 103 -10.12 9.04 1.61
C VAL A 103 -8.70 8.63 1.95
N GLN A 104 -7.75 9.47 1.53
CA GLN A 104 -6.38 9.42 2.01
C GLN A 104 -6.20 10.58 2.98
N LYS A 105 -6.19 10.27 4.27
CA LYS A 105 -5.97 11.24 5.34
C LYS A 105 -4.52 11.72 5.30
N ASN A 106 -4.31 13.03 5.26
CA ASN A 106 -2.98 13.63 5.45
C ASN A 106 -3.04 14.63 6.60
N THR A 107 -1.88 15.00 7.13
CA THR A 107 -1.75 15.96 8.24
C THR A 107 -2.37 17.33 7.96
N HIS A 108 -2.35 17.77 6.70
CA HIS A 108 -2.82 19.10 6.31
C HIS A 108 -4.21 19.09 5.69
N GLU A 109 -4.44 18.19 4.72
CA GLU A 109 -5.70 18.11 3.98
C GLU A 109 -5.96 16.68 3.50
N ASP A 110 -7.19 16.22 3.69
CA ASP A 110 -7.67 14.94 3.18
C ASP A 110 -7.76 14.98 1.66
N ARG A 111 -7.33 13.90 1.01
CA ARG A 111 -7.46 13.70 -0.43
C ARG A 111 -8.56 12.70 -0.73
N TYR A 112 -9.36 13.02 -1.74
CA TYR A 112 -10.53 12.23 -2.12
C TYR A 112 -10.36 11.69 -3.54
N TYR A 113 -10.53 10.37 -3.69
CA TYR A 113 -10.40 9.68 -4.97
C TYR A 113 -11.71 8.97 -5.32
N PRO A 114 -12.38 9.33 -6.43
CA PRO A 114 -13.60 8.66 -6.87
C PRO A 114 -13.38 7.16 -7.11
N LEU A 115 -14.34 6.32 -6.70
CA LEU A 115 -14.22 4.86 -6.80
C LEU A 115 -13.98 4.34 -8.22
N GLU A 116 -14.54 5.02 -9.22
CA GLU A 116 -14.39 4.64 -10.63
C GLU A 116 -13.03 4.99 -11.24
N LEU A 117 -12.21 5.77 -10.54
CA LEU A 117 -10.87 6.16 -10.99
C LEU A 117 -9.76 5.36 -10.29
N LEU A 118 -10.13 4.23 -9.68
CA LEU A 118 -9.24 3.40 -8.88
C LEU A 118 -9.31 1.94 -9.33
N GLU A 119 -8.14 1.34 -9.42
CA GLU A 119 -7.92 -0.09 -9.66
C GLU A 119 -7.30 -0.73 -8.43
N LEU A 120 -7.74 -1.95 -8.13
CA LEU A 120 -7.04 -2.80 -7.18
C LEU A 120 -5.78 -3.36 -7.84
N VAL A 121 -4.64 -3.15 -7.17
CA VAL A 121 -3.40 -3.79 -7.56
C VAL A 121 -3.42 -5.18 -6.95
N GLU A 122 -3.47 -6.20 -7.81
CA GLU A 122 -3.22 -7.57 -7.38
C GLU A 122 -1.75 -7.67 -6.98
N GLU A 123 -1.49 -7.95 -5.71
CA GLU A 123 -0.15 -8.33 -5.29
C GLU A 123 0.07 -9.74 -5.81
N GLU A 124 0.94 -9.87 -6.82
CA GLU A 124 1.46 -11.17 -7.19
C GLU A 124 2.09 -11.77 -5.92
N PRO A 125 1.64 -12.94 -5.44
CA PRO A 125 2.35 -13.61 -4.36
C PRO A 125 3.78 -13.81 -4.85
N LEU A 126 4.77 -13.41 -4.04
CA LEU A 126 6.19 -13.63 -4.35
C LEU A 126 6.40 -15.13 -4.62
N SER A 127 6.34 -15.53 -5.89
CA SER A 127 6.45 -16.93 -6.30
C SER A 127 7.91 -17.24 -6.59
N GLY A 128 8.49 -18.16 -5.81
CA GLY A 128 9.81 -18.72 -6.04
C GLY A 128 10.97 -17.81 -5.66
N TRP A 129 11.98 -18.37 -5.00
CA TRP A 129 13.23 -17.74 -4.53
C TRP A 129 13.10 -16.53 -3.58
N MET A 130 12.33 -15.47 -3.93
CA MET A 130 12.26 -14.22 -3.17
C MET A 130 11.49 -14.35 -1.84
N ALA A 131 10.59 -15.33 -1.73
CA ALA A 131 9.94 -15.66 -0.46
C ALA A 131 10.92 -16.19 0.60
N ASN A 132 12.04 -16.81 0.18
CA ASN A 132 13.02 -17.39 1.09
C ASN A 132 14.05 -16.38 1.61
N ILE A 133 14.09 -15.16 1.06
CA ILE A 133 15.04 -14.12 1.47
C ILE A 133 14.61 -13.48 2.80
N PHE A 134 13.30 -13.45 3.09
CA PHE A 134 12.74 -12.81 4.28
C PHE A 134 12.35 -13.78 5.40
N ILE A 135 12.70 -15.07 5.28
CA ILE A 135 12.56 -16.02 6.38
C ILE A 135 13.77 -15.82 7.30
N ASP A 136 13.68 -14.82 8.17
CA ASP A 136 14.62 -14.67 9.28
C ASP A 136 14.50 -15.91 10.19
N LYS A 137 15.61 -16.63 10.33
CA LYS A 137 15.77 -17.74 11.28
C LYS A 137 15.85 -17.22 12.72
N THR A 138 14.79 -16.61 13.22
CA THR A 138 14.60 -16.33 14.65
C THR A 138 13.36 -17.04 15.17
N THR A 139 13.34 -18.36 15.01
CA THR A 139 12.55 -19.27 15.85
C THR A 139 13.41 -20.52 16.09
N GLN A 140 14.37 -20.40 17.01
CA GLN A 140 14.87 -21.59 17.70
C GLN A 140 14.00 -21.82 18.93
N SER A 141 13.11 -22.79 18.78
CA SER A 141 12.50 -23.55 19.85
C SER A 141 13.57 -24.18 20.75
N THR A 142 13.54 -23.87 22.03
CA THR A 142 14.17 -24.66 23.08
C THR A 142 13.34 -25.91 23.34
N SER A 143 13.85 -27.09 22.97
CA SER A 143 13.75 -28.35 23.75
C SER A 143 14.45 -29.53 23.05
N GLU A 144 15.55 -29.93 23.68
CA GLU A 144 15.99 -31.32 23.95
C GLU A 144 16.48 -32.25 22.82
N GLN A 145 17.81 -32.39 22.81
CA GLN A 145 18.63 -33.62 22.84
C GLN A 145 18.29 -34.81 21.93
N SER A 146 19.24 -35.16 21.06
CA SER A 146 20.01 -36.41 21.22
C SER A 146 21.21 -36.49 20.26
N GLU A 147 22.29 -37.01 20.81
CA GLU A 147 23.63 -37.20 20.24
C GLU A 147 23.64 -38.22 19.10
N ARG A 148 24.57 -38.03 18.15
CA ARG A 148 25.41 -39.13 17.63
C ARG A 148 26.61 -38.61 16.84
N ASP A 149 27.75 -39.18 17.19
CA ASP A 149 29.10 -38.92 16.72
C ASP A 149 29.30 -39.12 15.22
N PHE A 150 30.13 -38.25 14.62
CA PHE A 150 31.07 -38.63 13.56
C PHE A 150 32.37 -37.84 13.77
N ASP A 151 33.39 -38.58 14.20
CA ASP A 151 34.78 -38.13 14.30
C ASP A 151 35.48 -38.23 12.92
N VAL A 152 36.67 -37.63 12.83
CA VAL A 152 37.74 -37.80 11.84
C VAL A 152 38.15 -36.51 11.09
N THR A 153 39.08 -35.81 11.76
CA THR A 153 40.35 -35.25 11.25
C THR A 153 40.35 -34.24 10.11
N THR A 154 40.66 -32.98 10.40
CA THR A 154 42.00 -32.36 10.19
C THR A 154 41.97 -30.88 10.58
N PRO A 155 42.96 -30.36 11.34
CA PRO A 155 43.06 -28.94 11.63
C PRO A 155 43.75 -28.24 10.46
N VAL A 156 43.11 -27.24 9.85
CA VAL A 156 43.81 -26.31 8.95
C VAL A 156 44.33 -25.15 9.80
N PRO A 157 45.65 -24.95 9.88
CA PRO A 157 46.25 -23.93 10.75
C PRO A 157 46.13 -22.53 10.15
N LEU A 158 45.89 -21.56 11.03
CA LEU A 158 46.10 -20.12 10.82
C LEU A 158 47.59 -19.82 10.98
N SER A 159 48.35 -19.67 9.89
CA SER A 159 49.50 -18.75 9.77
C SER A 159 50.19 -18.89 8.41
N ASP A 160 50.93 -17.84 8.04
CA ASP A 160 51.99 -17.76 7.03
C ASP A 160 51.66 -16.82 5.84
N TYR A 161 51.50 -15.53 6.18
CA TYR A 161 52.04 -14.45 5.34
C TYR A 161 53.15 -13.77 6.15
N ASP A 162 54.39 -14.22 5.93
CA ASP A 162 55.59 -13.45 6.25
C ASP A 162 55.90 -12.52 5.06
N ASP A 163 56.16 -11.24 5.33
CA ASP A 163 57.50 -10.69 5.16
C ASP A 163 57.58 -9.18 5.46
N ASN A 164 58.42 -8.87 6.45
CA ASN A 164 59.25 -7.67 6.57
C ASN A 164 58.60 -6.27 6.56
N LEU A 165 58.64 -5.59 7.71
CA LEU A 165 59.25 -4.25 7.84
C LEU A 165 59.39 -3.80 9.31
N CYS A 166 60.64 -3.90 9.79
CA CYS A 166 61.37 -2.96 10.65
C CYS A 166 60.87 -2.56 12.05
N TYR A 167 61.55 -3.15 13.05
CA TYR A 167 62.36 -2.48 14.09
C TYR A 167 61.86 -1.21 14.80
N GLY A 168 61.80 -1.31 16.13
CA GLY A 168 61.86 -0.20 17.10
C GLY A 168 60.68 -0.26 18.06
N GLY A 169 60.73 -0.90 19.23
CA GLY A 169 61.77 -0.80 20.24
C GLY A 169 61.35 0.20 21.32
N ARG A 170 60.60 -0.25 22.33
CA ARG A 170 60.86 -0.08 23.78
C ARG A 170 59.60 -0.34 24.63
N LYS A 171 59.80 -1.19 25.64
CA LYS A 171 59.03 -1.31 26.89
C LYS A 171 59.29 -0.05 27.75
N PHE A 172 58.57 0.36 28.79
CA PHE A 172 57.73 -0.27 29.80
C PHE A 172 56.95 0.86 30.52
N SER A 173 55.94 0.44 31.31
CA SER A 173 55.32 1.10 32.48
C SER A 173 54.47 2.35 32.25
#